data_AF-A0A2N3L3S3-F1
#
_entry.id   AF-A0A2N3L3S3-F1
#
_cell.length_a   1.000
_cell.length_b   1.000
_cell.length_c   1.000
_cell.angle_alpha   90.00
_cell.angle_beta   90.00
_cell.angle_gamma   90.00
#
_symmetry.space_group_name_H-M   'P 1'
#
loop_
_entity.id
_entity.type
_entity.pdbx_description
1 polymer ?
#
loop_
_entity_poly.entity_id
_entity_poly.type
_entity_poly.pdbx_seq_one_letter_code
_entity_poly.pdbx_strand_id
1 'polypeptide(L)' 'MTKKAAVTKASVTRVIQAASACGLNVCEIIVTAEGVRLIYNSVDRPAVNDNTVGPKQWD' A
#
# COMPACT_ATOMS: atom_id res chain seq x y z
N MET A 1 -5.93 10.38 25.93
CA MET A 1 -4.76 9.53 25.62
C MET A 1 -4.66 9.38 24.11
N THR A 2 -3.68 10.05 23.48
CA THR A 2 -3.43 9.91 22.04
C THR A 2 -2.85 8.53 21.80
N LYS A 3 -3.63 7.58 21.24
CA LYS A 3 -3.13 6.26 20.86
C LYS A 3 -1.98 6.49 19.86
N LYS A 4 -0.74 6.30 20.30
CA LYS A 4 0.41 6.25 19.39
C LYS A 4 0.09 5.16 18.37
N ALA A 5 0.16 5.53 17.09
CA ALA A 5 0.10 4.60 15.98
C ALA A 5 1.14 3.49 16.22
N ALA A 6 0.71 2.32 16.68
CA ALA A 6 1.60 1.19 16.96
C ALA A 6 1.89 0.39 15.69
N VAL A 7 1.85 1.04 14.52
CA VAL A 7 2.17 0.38 13.26
C VAL A 7 3.68 0.26 13.18
N THR A 8 4.16 -0.97 13.37
CA THR A 8 5.58 -1.29 13.26
C THR A 8 5.92 -1.72 11.83
N LYS A 9 7.20 -1.64 11.46
CA LYS A 9 7.71 -2.19 10.19
C LYS A 9 7.32 -3.67 10.03
N ALA A 10 7.39 -4.45 11.11
CA ALA A 10 7.01 -5.86 11.10
C ALA A 10 5.52 -6.06 10.77
N SER A 11 4.65 -5.19 11.28
CA SER A 11 3.21 -5.23 10.96
C SER A 11 2.96 -4.97 9.48
N VAL A 12 3.65 -3.98 8.89
CA VAL A 12 3.54 -3.67 7.45
C VAL A 12 4.06 -4.83 6.60
N THR A 13 5.22 -5.40 6.94
CA THR A 13 5.79 -6.55 6.20
C THR A 13 4.85 -7.76 6.19
N ARG A 14 4.24 -8.09 7.34
CA ARG A 14 3.29 -9.22 7.43
C ARG A 14 2.08 -9.01 6.53
N VAL A 15 1.56 -7.79 6.47
CA VAL A 15 0.38 -7.44 5.69
C VAL A 15 0.69 -7.52 4.18
N ILE A 16 1.87 -7.08 3.75
CA ILE A 16 2.33 -7.24 2.36
C ILE A 16 2.50 -8.72 1.99
N GLN A 17 3.13 -9.51 2.87
CA GLN A 17 3.32 -10.94 2.65
C GLN A 17 1.98 -11.68 2.55
N ALA A 18 1.03 -11.36 3.42
CA ALA A 18 -0.31 -11.94 3.38
C ALA A 18 -1.03 -11.59 2.06
N ALA A 19 -0.97 -10.32 1.62
CA ALA A 19 -1.54 -9.90 0.35
C ALA A 19 -0.93 -10.65 -0.85
N SER A 20 0.41 -10.78 -0.87
CA SER A 20 1.12 -11.53 -1.92
C SER A 20 0.75 -13.01 -1.91
N ALA A 21 0.57 -13.64 -0.75
CA ALA A 21 0.17 -15.04 -0.62
C ALA A 21 -1.26 -15.28 -1.14
N CYS A 22 -2.14 -14.27 -1.04
CA CYS A 22 -3.48 -14.30 -1.61
C CYS A 22 -3.52 -13.99 -3.12
N GLY A 23 -2.37 -13.78 -3.77
CA GLY A 23 -2.30 -13.40 -5.18
C GLY A 23 -2.82 -11.99 -5.47
N LEU A 24 -2.93 -11.14 -4.44
CA LEU A 24 -3.43 -9.78 -4.56
C LEU A 24 -2.29 -8.84 -4.95
N ASN A 25 -2.52 -8.02 -5.97
CA ASN A 25 -1.58 -7.01 -6.38
C ASN A 25 -1.87 -5.70 -5.62
N VAL A 26 -1.06 -5.43 -4.59
CA VAL A 26 -1.20 -4.25 -3.73
C VAL A 26 -0.85 -3.00 -4.54
N CYS A 27 -1.79 -2.06 -4.62
CA CYS A 27 -1.61 -0.76 -5.28
C CYS A 27 -1.04 0.27 -4.29
N GLU A 28 -1.65 0.36 -3.11
CA GLU A 28 -1.34 1.40 -2.14
C GLU A 28 -1.45 0.85 -0.71
N ILE A 29 -0.55 1.29 0.17
CA ILE A 29 -0.56 0.96 1.59
C ILE A 29 -0.71 2.26 2.37
N ILE A 30 -1.86 2.43 3.01
CA ILE A 30 -2.15 3.60 3.84
C ILE A 30 -1.91 3.21 5.30
N VAL A 31 -0.93 3.88 5.93
CA VAL A 31 -0.62 3.71 7.34
C VAL A 31 -1.19 4.88 8.11
N THR A 32 -2.12 4.60 9.03
CA THR A 32 -2.75 5.60 9.89
C THR A 32 -2.49 5.28 11.36
N ALA A 33 -2.87 6.20 12.25
CA ALA A 33 -2.84 5.94 13.68
C ALA A 33 -3.80 4.83 14.13
N GLU A 34 -4.80 4.53 13.30
CA GLU A 34 -5.83 3.54 13.56
C GLU A 34 -5.43 2.14 13.03
N GLY A 35 -4.54 2.07 12.04
CA GLY A 35 -4.05 0.81 11.49
C GLY A 35 -3.44 0.91 10.09
N VAL A 36 -3.34 -0.25 9.43
CA VAL A 36 -2.84 -0.38 8.05
C VAL A 36 -3.99 -0.76 7.15
N ARG A 37 -4.20 0.00 6.08
CA ARG A 37 -5.17 -0.29 5.03
C ARG A 37 -4.43 -0.60 3.73
N LEU A 38 -4.81 -1.71 3.09
CA LEU A 38 -4.34 -2.09 1.76
C LEU A 38 -5.40 -1.72 0.73
N ILE A 39 -4.97 -1.13 -0.38
CA ILE A 39 -5.80 -0.90 -1.56
C ILE A 39 -5.27 -1.82 -2.66
N TYR A 40 -6.16 -2.58 -3.29
CA TYR A 40 -5.80 -3.56 -4.30
C TYR A 40 -6.16 -3.09 -5.71
N ASN A 41 -5.25 -3.32 -6.66
CA ASN A 41 -5.58 -3.21 -8.07
C ASN A 41 -6.60 -4.29 -8.44
N SER A 42 -7.52 -3.98 -9.37
CA SER A 42 -8.65 -4.81 -9.83
C SER A 42 -9.86 -4.97 -8.91
N VAL A 43 -9.71 -4.76 -7.59
CA VAL A 43 -10.83 -4.80 -6.64
C VAL A 43 -11.32 -3.40 -6.30
N ASP A 44 -10.42 -2.48 -5.92
CA ASP A 44 -10.79 -1.14 -5.45
C ASP A 44 -10.47 -0.02 -6.47
N ARG A 45 -9.48 -0.25 -7.34
CA ARG A 45 -9.12 0.66 -8.43
C ARG A 45 -8.85 -0.11 -9.73
N PRO A 46 -9.19 0.47 -10.90
CA PRO A 46 -8.69 -0.04 -12.16
C PRO A 46 -7.16 -0.08 -12.11
N ALA A 47 -6.54 -1.11 -12.69
CA ALA A 47 -5.08 -1.22 -12.73
C ALA A 47 -4.50 -0.02 -13.50
N VAL A 48 -4.03 0.99 -12.77
CA VAL A 48 -3.34 2.13 -13.38
C VAL A 48 -1.89 1.73 -13.54
N ASN A 49 -1.44 1.70 -14.79
CA ASN A 49 -0.05 1.44 -15.13
C ASN A 49 0.72 2.74 -14.94
N ASP A 50 1.13 3.03 -13.70
CA ASP A 50 1.85 4.26 -13.32
C ASP A 50 3.24 4.39 -14.00
N ASN A 51 3.70 3.33 -14.69
CA ASN A 51 4.95 3.29 -15.46
C ASN A 51 4.85 3.87 -16.87
N THR A 52 3.81 4.61 -17.22
CA THR A 52 3.66 5.20 -18.58
C THR A 52 4.27 6.59 -18.71
N VAL A 53 4.62 7.25 -17.61
CA VAL A 53 5.23 8.58 -17.64
C VAL A 53 6.74 8.42 -17.60
N GLY A 54 7.41 8.75 -18.71
CA GLY A 54 8.88 8.84 -18.74
C GLY A 54 9.41 9.72 -17.60
N PRO A 55 10.71 9.59 -17.24
CA PRO A 55 11.28 10.31 -16.11
C PRO A 55 10.94 11.80 -16.18
N LYS A 56 10.43 12.37 -15.08
CA LYS A 56 10.16 13.81 -14.96
C LYS A 56 11.44 14.57 -15.33
N GLN A 57 11.42 15.29 -16.44
CA GLN A 57 12.47 16.26 -16.74
C GLN A 57 12.31 17.45 -15.81
N TRP A 58 13.43 17.88 -15.22
CA TRP A 58 13.50 19.09 -14.42
C TRP A 58 13.89 20.21 -15.40
N ASP A 59 12.97 21.13 -15.67
CA ASP A 59 13.28 22.44 -16.26
C ASP A 59 13.79 23.39 -15.17
#